data_AF-D1Z2Y0-F1
#
_entry.id   AF-D1Z2Y0-F1
#
_cell.length_a   1.000
_cell.length_b   1.000
_cell.length_c   1.000
_cell.angle_alpha   90.00
_cell.angle_beta   90.00
_cell.angle_gamma   90.00
#
_symmetry.space_group_name_H-M   'P 1'
#
loop_
_entity.id
_entity.type
_entity.pdbx_description
1 polymer ?
#
loop_
_entity_poly.entity_id
_entity_poly.type
_entity_poly.pdbx_seq_one_letter_code
_entity_poly.pdbx_strand_id
1 'polypeptide(L)'
;MEKLEQEETAATVFSYLIRGLSNGNHDSVKAEIMKKLRPIKDLYGLSDEVYPLYVDQCIAHKKFLKVQDAMEAFGKAIEAGKVPGNDERAMMQWVMDVQNQVRTYGNVKTKRR
;
A
#
# COMPACT_ATOMS: atom_id res chain seq x y z
N MET A 1 -10.73 13.42 -9.87
CA MET A 1 -9.30 13.34 -9.55
C MET A 1 -8.77 12.07 -10.21
N GLU A 2 -7.78 12.20 -11.08
CA GLU A 2 -7.22 11.04 -11.80
C GLU A 2 -6.35 10.20 -10.85
N LYS A 3 -6.23 8.89 -11.13
CA LYS A 3 -5.43 7.95 -10.31
C LYS A 3 -4.00 8.47 -10.07
N LEU A 4 -3.37 9.01 -11.10
CA LEU A 4 -2.01 9.53 -11.05
C LEU A 4 -1.90 10.70 -10.06
N GLU A 5 -2.83 11.65 -10.14
CA GLU A 5 -2.90 12.85 -9.30
C GLU A 5 -3.11 12.48 -7.82
N GLN A 6 -3.93 11.45 -7.54
CA GLN A 6 -4.11 10.91 -6.20
C GLN A 6 -2.82 10.29 -5.64
N GLU A 7 -2.09 9.51 -6.45
CA GLU A 7 -0.82 8.91 -6.05
C GLU A 7 0.26 9.96 -5.80
N GLU A 8 0.35 11.00 -6.62
CA GLU A 8 1.32 12.09 -6.45
C GLU A 8 1.03 12.94 -5.21
N THR A 9 -0.25 13.24 -4.98
CA THR A 9 -0.69 13.93 -3.76
C THR A 9 -0.36 13.09 -2.52
N ALA A 10 -0.65 11.79 -2.56
CA ALA A 10 -0.34 10.86 -1.49
C ALA A 10 1.16 10.75 -1.21
N ALA A 11 1.99 10.64 -2.25
CA ALA A 11 3.44 10.61 -2.11
C ALA A 11 3.99 11.89 -1.47
N THR A 12 3.43 13.04 -1.85
CA THR A 12 3.77 14.35 -1.28
C THR A 12 3.40 14.42 0.21
N VAL A 13 2.15 14.09 0.54
CA VAL A 13 1.66 14.07 1.93
C VAL A 13 2.48 13.11 2.80
N PHE A 14 2.73 11.90 2.30
CA PHE A 14 3.56 10.92 2.99
C PHE A 14 4.97 11.44 3.27
N SER A 15 5.60 12.07 2.27
CA SER A 15 6.96 12.63 2.40
C SER A 15 7.05 13.73 3.46
N TYR A 16 5.99 14.52 3.64
CA TYR A 16 5.93 15.51 4.72
C TYR A 16 5.76 14.86 6.10
N LEU A 17 4.86 13.88 6.21
CA LEU A 17 4.56 13.20 7.47
C LEU A 17 5.74 12.36 7.97
N ILE A 18 6.43 11.63 7.07
CA ILE A 18 7.56 10.78 7.44
C ILE A 18 8.77 11.58 7.95
N ARG A 19 8.94 12.84 7.55
CA ARG A 19 10.01 13.70 8.09
C ARG A 19 9.82 13.98 9.59
N GLY A 20 8.58 13.96 10.08
CA GLY A 20 8.25 14.13 11.50
C GLY A 20 8.57 12.92 12.39
N LEU A 21 8.77 11.73 11.80
CA LEU A 21 9.05 10.49 12.54
C LEU A 21 10.39 10.50 13.29
N SER A 22 11.36 11.33 12.87
CA SER A 22 12.67 11.46 13.52
C SER A 22 12.60 11.90 14.99
N ASN A 23 11.47 12.47 15.42
CA ASN A 23 11.25 12.97 16.79
C ASN A 23 10.64 11.92 17.74
N GLY A 24 10.57 10.65 17.35
CA GLY A 24 10.16 9.54 18.23
C GLY A 24 8.65 9.27 18.32
N ASN A 25 7.83 9.93 17.51
CA ASN A 25 6.38 9.85 17.60
C ASN A 25 5.74 8.87 16.59
N HIS A 26 6.25 7.63 16.56
CA HIS A 26 5.92 6.66 15.51
C HIS A 26 4.43 6.38 15.36
N ASP A 27 3.74 6.14 16.47
CA ASP A 27 2.32 5.77 16.45
C ASP A 27 1.41 6.94 16.05
N SER A 28 1.74 8.16 16.48
CA SER A 28 1.01 9.36 16.07
C SER A 28 1.18 9.63 14.58
N VAL A 29 2.39 9.47 14.04
CA VAL A 29 2.65 9.67 12.61
C VAL A 29 1.97 8.58 11.80
N LYS A 30 2.00 7.32 12.23
CA LYS A 30 1.26 6.23 11.60
C LYS A 30 -0.24 6.52 11.56
N ALA A 31 -0.84 6.93 12.68
CA ALA A 31 -2.26 7.28 12.74
C ALA A 31 -2.61 8.45 11.81
N GLU A 32 -1.75 9.46 11.73
CA GLU A 32 -1.95 10.59 10.84
C GLU A 32 -1.83 10.19 9.36
N ILE A 33 -0.83 9.37 9.01
CA ILE A 33 -0.67 8.80 7.67
C ILE A 33 -1.92 8.00 7.29
N MET A 34 -2.41 7.12 8.18
CA MET A 34 -3.62 6.34 7.94
C MET A 34 -4.87 7.22 7.74
N LYS A 35 -4.96 8.35 8.44
CA LYS A 35 -6.07 9.29 8.26
C LYS A 35 -5.97 10.04 6.92
N LYS A 36 -4.77 10.48 6.55
CA LYS A 36 -4.52 11.33 5.38
C LYS A 36 -4.43 10.54 4.07
N LEU A 37 -3.97 9.29 4.12
CA LEU A 37 -3.90 8.36 2.98
C LEU A 37 -5.15 7.49 2.82
N ARG A 38 -6.26 7.82 3.50
CA ARG A 38 -7.52 7.10 3.33
C ARG A 38 -7.98 6.99 1.87
N PRO A 39 -7.82 8.02 1.00
CA PRO A 39 -8.14 7.87 -0.42
C PRO A 39 -7.34 6.75 -1.12
N ILE A 40 -6.12 6.46 -0.67
CA ILE A 40 -5.30 5.38 -1.22
C ILE A 40 -5.82 4.01 -0.78
N LYS A 41 -6.39 3.90 0.42
CA LYS A 41 -7.08 2.68 0.87
C LYS A 41 -8.13 2.26 -0.16
N ASP A 42 -8.97 3.22 -0.55
CA ASP A 42 -10.06 2.98 -1.50
C ASP A 42 -9.51 2.76 -2.92
N LEU A 43 -8.52 3.54 -3.34
CA LEU A 43 -7.90 3.44 -4.67
C LEU A 43 -7.24 2.09 -4.91
N TYR A 44 -6.59 1.52 -3.88
CA TYR A 44 -5.86 0.26 -3.97
C TYR A 44 -6.69 -0.94 -3.50
N GLY A 45 -7.95 -0.73 -3.10
CA GLY A 45 -8.82 -1.79 -2.58
C GLY A 45 -8.25 -2.46 -1.33
N LEU A 46 -7.58 -1.70 -0.47
CA LEU A 46 -6.97 -2.23 0.76
C LEU A 46 -8.09 -2.46 1.80
N SER A 47 -8.20 -3.68 2.32
CA SER A 47 -9.12 -3.99 3.42
C SER A 47 -8.65 -3.31 4.72
N ASP A 48 -9.52 -3.26 5.74
CA ASP A 48 -9.13 -2.77 7.07
C ASP A 48 -8.02 -3.58 7.73
N GLU A 49 -7.82 -4.83 7.32
CA GLU A 49 -6.74 -5.70 7.78
C GLU A 49 -5.42 -5.40 7.03
N VAL A 50 -5.49 -5.15 5.71
CA VAL A 50 -4.30 -4.94 4.88
C VAL A 50 -3.81 -3.50 4.92
N TYR A 51 -4.71 -2.53 5.15
CA TYR A 51 -4.37 -1.11 5.14
C TYR A 51 -3.31 -0.71 6.19
N PRO A 52 -3.41 -1.14 7.46
CA PRO A 52 -2.35 -0.88 8.44
C PRO A 52 -1.01 -1.49 8.02
N LEU A 53 -1.04 -2.71 7.47
CA LEU A 53 0.15 -3.45 7.02
C LEU A 53 0.85 -2.74 5.85
N TYR A 54 0.07 -2.19 4.90
CA TYR A 54 0.58 -1.37 3.81
C TYR A 54 1.28 -0.10 4.33
N VAL A 55 0.67 0.58 5.31
CA VAL A 55 1.25 1.79 5.90
C VAL A 55 2.55 1.46 6.65
N ASP A 56 2.60 0.34 7.36
CA ASP A 56 3.81 -0.14 8.03
C ASP A 56 4.96 -0.38 7.05
N GLN A 57 4.68 -0.96 5.89
CA GLN A 57 5.69 -1.11 4.84
C GLN A 57 6.14 0.23 4.27
N CYS A 58 5.22 1.17 4.04
CA CYS A 58 5.60 2.51 3.58
C CYS A 58 6.55 3.19 4.59
N ILE A 59 6.27 3.07 5.88
CA ILE A 59 7.11 3.63 6.96
C ILE A 59 8.47 2.91 7.01
N ALA A 60 8.48 1.57 6.96
CA ALA A 60 9.71 0.77 6.98
C ALA A 60 10.64 1.14 5.81
N HIS A 61 10.07 1.36 4.62
CA HIS A 61 10.81 1.80 3.43
C HIS A 61 11.04 3.31 3.35
N LYS A 62 10.48 4.10 4.29
CA LYS A 62 10.50 5.57 4.31
C LYS A 62 10.06 6.20 2.99
N LYS A 63 9.15 5.53 2.27
CA LYS A 63 8.72 5.87 0.91
C LYS A 63 7.23 5.54 0.77
N PHE A 64 6.50 6.37 0.03
CA PHE A 64 5.17 6.00 -0.47
C PHE A 64 5.30 4.87 -1.50
N LEU A 65 4.69 3.72 -1.22
CA LEU A 65 4.76 2.54 -2.09
C LEU A 65 3.57 2.55 -3.05
N LYS A 66 3.85 2.61 -4.36
CA LYS A 66 2.81 2.34 -5.36
C LYS A 66 2.44 0.87 -5.34
N VAL A 67 1.32 0.50 -5.99
CA VAL A 67 0.80 -0.88 -6.00
C VAL A 67 1.89 -1.93 -6.27
N GLN A 68 2.72 -1.74 -7.30
CA GLN A 68 3.79 -2.69 -7.65
C GLN A 68 4.88 -2.76 -6.57
N ASP A 69 5.32 -1.60 -6.06
CA ASP A 69 6.31 -1.54 -4.97
C ASP A 69 5.77 -2.20 -3.68
N ALA A 70 4.47 -2.02 -3.40
CA ALA A 70 3.82 -2.59 -2.23
C ALA A 70 3.69 -4.12 -2.33
N MET A 71 3.37 -4.65 -3.52
CA MET A 71 3.38 -6.09 -3.76
C MET A 71 4.78 -6.69 -3.52
N GLU A 72 5.82 -6.03 -4.01
CA GLU A 72 7.21 -6.47 -3.81
C GLU A 72 7.61 -6.40 -2.32
N ALA A 73 7.23 -5.33 -1.63
CA ALA A 73 7.49 -5.17 -0.20
C ALA A 73 6.78 -6.25 0.63
N PHE A 74 5.53 -6.58 0.32
CA PHE A 74 4.81 -7.69 0.96
C PHE A 74 5.50 -9.03 0.70
N GLY A 75 5.87 -9.33 -0.56
CA GLY A 75 6.60 -10.56 -0.88
C GLY A 75 7.89 -10.69 -0.06
N LYS A 76 8.71 -9.64 -0.01
CA LYS A 76 9.95 -9.63 0.79
C LYS A 76 9.71 -9.79 2.29
N ALA A 77 8.65 -9.18 2.83
CA ALA A 77 8.31 -9.29 4.24
C ALA A 77 7.90 -10.72 4.63
N ILE A 78 7.13 -11.38 3.75
CA ILE A 78 6.70 -12.76 3.89
C ILE A 78 7.90 -13.71 3.78
N GLU A 79 8.73 -13.57 2.74
CA GLU A 79 9.94 -14.38 2.56
C GLU A 79 10.91 -14.27 3.74
N ALA A 80 11.00 -13.09 4.37
CA ALA A 80 11.83 -12.88 5.54
C ALA A 80 11.26 -13.49 6.84
N GLY A 81 10.04 -14.03 6.82
CA GLY A 81 9.37 -14.60 8.00
C GLY A 81 9.09 -13.57 9.10
N LYS A 82 9.02 -12.28 8.76
CA LYS A 82 8.84 -11.17 9.72
C LYS A 82 7.37 -10.81 9.97
N VAL A 83 6.45 -11.60 9.42
CA VAL A 83 5.02 -11.33 9.40
C VAL A 83 4.29 -12.45 10.14
N PRO A 84 3.40 -12.14 11.10
CA PRO A 84 2.52 -13.14 11.71
C PRO A 84 1.67 -13.85 10.66
N GLY A 85 1.38 -15.15 10.82
CA GLY A 85 0.66 -15.93 9.81
C GLY A 85 -0.72 -15.38 9.42
N ASN A 86 -1.40 -14.67 10.33
CA ASN A 86 -2.66 -13.99 10.02
C ASN A 86 -2.46 -12.81 9.05
N ASP A 87 -1.42 -12.01 9.27
CA ASP A 87 -1.07 -10.86 8.45
C ASP A 87 -0.51 -11.30 7.09
N GLU A 88 0.26 -12.39 7.08
CA GLU A 88 0.79 -13.01 5.86
C GLU A 88 -0.37 -13.42 4.93
N ARG A 89 -1.39 -14.08 5.47
CA ARG A 89 -2.57 -14.46 4.70
C ARG A 89 -3.29 -13.25 4.12
N ALA A 90 -3.46 -12.19 4.90
CA ALA A 90 -4.11 -10.96 4.44
C ALA A 90 -3.30 -10.27 3.31
N MET A 91 -1.99 -10.17 3.49
CA MET A 91 -1.07 -9.63 2.47
C MET A 91 -1.11 -10.44 1.17
N MET A 92 -0.99 -11.78 1.26
CA MET A 92 -1.03 -12.67 0.09
C MET A 92 -2.37 -12.59 -0.64
N GLN A 93 -3.49 -12.53 0.09
CA GLN A 93 -4.80 -12.41 -0.52
C GLN A 93 -4.90 -11.12 -1.35
N TRP A 94 -4.48 -9.98 -0.79
CA TRP A 94 -4.50 -8.72 -1.53
C TRP A 94 -3.56 -8.75 -2.75
N VAL A 95 -2.36 -9.35 -2.63
CA VAL A 95 -1.45 -9.51 -3.77
C VAL A 95 -2.09 -10.34 -4.89
N MET A 96 -2.76 -11.44 -4.56
CA MET A 96 -3.49 -12.25 -5.54
C MET A 96 -4.64 -11.48 -6.18
N ASP A 97 -5.39 -10.70 -5.40
CA ASP A 97 -6.50 -9.90 -5.91
C ASP A 97 -6.01 -8.84 -6.91
N VAL A 98 -4.91 -8.16 -6.60
CA VAL A 98 -4.26 -7.20 -7.53
C VAL A 98 -3.76 -7.90 -8.79
N GLN A 99 -3.09 -9.06 -8.67
CA GLN A 99 -2.63 -9.84 -9.83
C GLN A 99 -3.81 -10.28 -10.71
N ASN A 100 -4.89 -10.73 -10.09
CA ASN A 100 -6.11 -11.12 -10.78
C ASN A 100 -6.76 -9.93 -11.49
N GLN A 101 -6.82 -8.75 -10.86
CA GLN A 101 -7.28 -7.53 -11.52
C GLN A 101 -6.41 -7.18 -12.73
N VAL A 102 -5.08 -7.20 -12.59
CA VAL A 102 -4.16 -6.93 -13.71
C VAL A 102 -4.35 -7.92 -14.85
N ARG A 103 -4.48 -9.23 -14.55
CA ARG A 103 -4.73 -10.27 -15.55
C ARG A 103 -6.09 -10.13 -16.22
N THR A 104 -7.13 -9.79 -15.46
CA THR A 104 -8.51 -9.73 -15.95
C THR A 104 -8.73 -8.46 -16.76
N TYR A 105 -8.33 -7.29 -16.27
CA TYR A 105 -8.52 -6.01 -16.93
C TYR A 105 -7.41 -5.68 -17.95
N GLY A 106 -6.19 -6.19 -17.75
CA GLY A 106 -5.10 -6.07 -18.74
C GLY A 106 -5.39 -6.82 -20.05
N ASN A 107 -6.18 -7.90 -19.99
CA ASN A 107 -6.64 -8.65 -21.16
C ASN A 107 -7.88 -8.06 -21.86
N VAL A 108 -8.59 -7.10 -21.24
CA VAL A 108 -9.80 -6.51 -21.84
C VAL A 108 -9.46 -5.52 -22.97
N LYS A 109 -8.21 -5.11 -23.13
CA LYS A 109 -7.78 -4.21 -24.22
C LYS A 109 -7.61 -4.87 -25.61
N THR A 110 -7.84 -6.16 -25.80
CA THR A 110 -7.63 -6.83 -27.11
C THR A 110 -8.82 -7.61 -27.68
N LYS A 111 -10.04 -7.42 -27.17
CA LYS A 111 -11.25 -7.91 -27.85
C LYS A 111 -12.17 -6.75 -28.27
N ARG A 112 -11.67 -5.86 -29.13
CA ARG A 112 -12.55 -5.14 -30.07
C ARG A 112 -12.90 -6.13 -31.19
N ARG A 113 -14.09 -6.70 -31.08
CA ARG A 113 -14.80 -7.27 -32.23
C ARG A 113 -15.40 -6.11 -33.03
#